data_AF-A0A838KVQ4-F1
#
_entry.id   AF-A0A838KVQ4-F1
#
_cell.length_a   1.000
_cell.length_b   1.000
_cell.length_c   1.000
_cell.angle_alpha   90.00
_cell.angle_beta   90.00
_cell.angle_gamma   90.00
#
_symmetry.space_group_name_H-M   'P 1'
#
loop_
_entity.id
_entity.type
_entity.pdbx_description
1 polymer ?
#
loop_
_entity_poly.entity_id
_entity_poly.type
_entity_poly.pdbx_seq_one_letter_code
_entity_poly.pdbx_strand_id
1 'polypeptide(L)'
;MDTLGISAISDVLAQFISYIPQIIAAILILVLATLLANFVAGIVRGSTGSNVAGSVAQYGIIVFAAFAALTQLGIAPELIAPTFLILLGGVALAAAIAFGLGGQGVAQQMVEDGYEKGGEAKQQVQQQQEQNQQEQGEQQSDSSESTEGNGEKPGARRLRREY
;
A
#
# COMPACT_ATOMS: atom_id res chain seq x y z
N MET A 1 41.26 54.33 0.45
CA MET A 1 42.01 53.08 0.72
C MET A 1 41.75 52.55 2.15
N ASP A 2 41.32 53.40 3.11
CA ASP A 2 40.98 52.96 4.48
C ASP A 2 39.58 52.36 4.66
N THR A 3 38.73 52.38 3.63
CA THR A 3 37.39 51.78 3.66
C THR A 3 37.39 50.28 3.36
N LEU A 4 38.45 49.74 2.75
CA LEU A 4 38.53 48.32 2.37
C LEU A 4 38.64 47.39 3.60
N GLY A 5 39.41 47.79 4.61
CA GLY A 5 39.53 47.01 5.85
C GLY A 5 38.23 46.99 6.66
N ILE A 6 37.55 48.14 6.77
CA ILE A 6 36.27 48.26 7.46
C ILE A 6 35.16 47.50 6.71
N SER A 7 35.14 47.55 5.38
CA SER A 7 34.18 46.80 4.55
C SER A 7 34.36 45.29 4.72
N ALA A 8 35.59 44.79 4.62
CA ALA A 8 35.88 43.36 4.78
C ALA A 8 35.49 42.83 6.17
N ILE A 9 35.73 43.62 7.24
CA ILE A 9 35.31 43.25 8.60
C ILE A 9 33.79 43.26 8.74
N SER A 10 33.11 44.24 8.12
CA SER A 10 31.65 44.35 8.14
C SER A 10 30.98 43.19 7.40
N ASP A 11 31.53 42.75 6.26
CA ASP A 11 31.03 41.63 5.48
C ASP A 11 31.14 40.30 6.26
N VAL A 12 32.28 40.09 6.93
CA VAL A 12 32.49 38.93 7.80
C VAL A 12 31.51 38.95 8.99
N LEU A 13 31.31 40.09 9.65
CA LEU A 13 30.32 40.19 10.73
C LEU A 13 28.88 39.98 10.26
N ALA A 14 28.52 40.49 9.07
CA ALA A 14 27.21 40.24 8.48
C ALA A 14 26.98 38.75 8.22
N GLN A 15 28.00 38.04 7.73
CA GLN A 15 27.96 36.59 7.53
C GLN A 15 27.84 35.82 8.86
N PHE A 16 28.53 36.26 9.93
CA PHE A 16 28.38 35.66 11.25
C PHE A 16 26.96 35.83 11.81
N ILE A 17 26.35 37.01 11.64
CA ILE A 17 24.99 37.28 12.10
C ILE A 17 23.97 36.43 11.31
N SER A 18 24.16 36.26 10.00
CA SER A 18 23.26 35.45 9.17
C SER A 18 23.37 33.94 9.43
N TYR A 19 24.44 33.49 10.09
CA TYR A 19 24.64 32.11 10.50
C TYR A 19 23.85 31.72 11.76
N ILE A 20 23.52 32.67 12.64
CA ILE A 20 22.78 32.41 13.88
C ILE A 20 21.40 31.76 13.60
N PRO A 21 20.56 32.29 12.68
CA PRO A 21 19.30 31.64 12.31
C PRO A 21 19.47 30.21 11.79
N GLN A 22 20.54 29.94 11.03
CA GLN A 22 20.84 28.62 10.47
C GLN A 22 21.16 27.61 11.58
N ILE A 23 21.96 27.99 12.57
CA ILE A 23 22.24 27.15 13.74
C ILE A 23 20.94 26.82 14.49
N ILE A 24 20.10 27.83 14.74
CA ILE A 24 18.82 27.63 15.43
C ILE A 24 17.95 26.63 14.67
N ALA A 25 17.82 26.80 13.35
CA ALA A 25 17.07 25.87 12.51
C ALA A 25 17.65 24.44 12.55
N ALA A 26 18.98 24.27 12.49
CA ALA A 26 19.62 22.96 12.58
C ALA A 26 19.34 22.26 13.93
N ILE A 27 19.41 23.00 15.04
CA ILE A 27 19.07 22.48 16.37
C ILE A 27 17.60 22.10 16.45
N LEU A 28 16.71 22.95 15.95
CA LEU A 28 15.27 22.66 15.92
C LEU A 28 14.96 21.39 15.13
N ILE A 29 15.60 21.20 13.97
CA ILE A 29 15.47 19.97 13.17
C ILE A 29 15.87 18.75 13.99
N LEU A 30 17.02 18.78 14.68
CA LEU A 30 17.48 17.65 15.49
C LEU A 30 16.52 17.35 16.65
N VAL A 31 16.05 18.38 17.36
CA VAL A 31 15.10 18.20 18.47
C VAL A 31 13.80 17.59 17.94
N LEU A 32 13.18 18.20 16.92
CA LEU A 32 11.94 17.70 16.35
C LEU A 32 12.09 16.29 15.78
N ALA A 33 13.23 15.99 15.13
CA ALA A 33 13.51 14.67 14.62
C ALA A 33 13.65 13.62 15.71
N THR A 34 14.29 13.93 16.84
CA THR A 34 14.37 12.96 17.96
C THR A 34 13.00 12.63 18.54
N LEU A 35 12.12 13.64 18.67
CA LEU A 35 10.74 13.44 19.10
C LEU A 35 9.98 12.57 18.08
N LEU A 36 10.07 12.92 16.80
CA LEU A 36 9.44 12.17 15.72
C LEU A 36 9.96 10.74 15.63
N ALA A 37 11.27 10.53 15.78
CA ALA A 37 11.91 9.23 15.72
C ALA A 37 11.39 8.31 16.83
N ASN A 38 11.29 8.81 18.05
CA ASN A 38 10.73 8.05 19.18
C ASN A 38 9.24 7.74 18.97
N PHE A 39 8.47 8.70 18.46
CA PHE A 39 7.05 8.52 18.18
C PHE A 39 6.82 7.43 17.12
N VAL A 40 7.51 7.53 15.98
CA VAL A 40 7.40 6.55 14.89
C VAL A 40 7.90 5.18 15.34
N ALA A 41 9.02 5.11 16.08
CA ALA A 41 9.51 3.85 16.63
C ALA A 41 8.48 3.19 17.56
N GLY A 42 7.78 3.97 18.38
CA GLY A 42 6.69 3.49 19.23
C GLY A 42 5.54 2.89 18.42
N ILE A 43 5.10 3.58 17.37
CA ILE A 43 4.05 3.07 16.46
C ILE A 43 4.48 1.77 15.79
N VAL A 44 5.70 1.72 15.24
CA VAL A 44 6.21 0.55 14.53
C VAL A 44 6.37 -0.65 15.47
N ARG A 45 6.86 -0.43 16.71
CA ARG A 45 6.93 -1.50 17.72
C ARG A 45 5.54 -2.00 18.08
N GLY A 46 4.57 -1.10 18.22
CA GLY A 46 3.18 -1.44 18.53
C GLY A 46 2.48 -2.22 17.41
N SER A 47 2.76 -1.92 16.15
CA SER A 47 2.12 -2.59 15.00
C SER A 47 2.79 -3.90 14.60
N THR A 48 4.12 -3.97 14.68
CA THR A 48 4.89 -5.14 14.22
C THR A 48 5.25 -6.10 15.34
N GLY A 49 5.18 -5.67 16.60
CA GLY A 49 5.73 -6.41 17.74
C GLY A 49 7.27 -6.52 17.75
N SER A 50 7.95 -5.94 16.76
CA SER A 50 9.39 -6.09 16.55
C SER A 50 10.16 -4.87 17.05
N ASN A 51 11.01 -5.10 18.06
CA ASN A 51 11.97 -4.10 18.53
C ASN A 51 12.98 -3.69 17.45
N VAL A 52 13.32 -4.61 16.55
CA VAL A 52 14.26 -4.35 15.45
C VAL A 52 13.63 -3.37 14.46
N ALA A 53 12.40 -3.61 14.02
CA ALA A 53 11.71 -2.75 13.06
C ALA A 53 11.57 -1.31 13.57
N GLY A 54 11.20 -1.14 14.84
CA GLY A 54 11.11 0.19 15.45
C GLY A 54 12.48 0.87 15.59
N SER A 55 13.53 0.11 15.89
CA SER A 55 14.89 0.67 15.99
C SER A 55 15.42 1.10 14.62
N VAL A 56 15.16 0.31 13.57
CA VAL A 56 15.50 0.69 12.18
C VAL A 56 14.81 1.99 11.77
N ALA A 57 13.51 2.13 12.08
CA ALA A 57 12.77 3.36 11.82
C ALA A 57 13.36 4.56 12.60
N GLN A 58 13.69 4.36 13.88
CA GLN A 58 14.30 5.38 14.71
C GLN A 58 15.64 5.87 14.12
N TYR A 59 16.56 4.95 13.84
CA TYR A 59 17.86 5.27 13.28
C TYR A 59 17.74 5.92 11.89
N GLY A 60 16.80 5.46 11.06
CA GLY A 60 16.53 6.06 9.75
C GLY A 60 16.16 7.54 9.85
N ILE A 61 15.26 7.90 10.77
CA ILE A 61 14.83 9.28 10.99
C ILE A 61 15.97 10.14 11.53
N ILE A 62 16.75 9.62 12.49
CA ILE A 62 17.88 10.36 13.08
C ILE A 62 18.97 10.62 12.04
N VAL A 63 19.33 9.62 11.23
CA VAL A 63 20.31 9.78 10.16
C VAL A 63 19.82 10.82 9.14
N PHE A 64 18.56 10.73 8.71
CA PHE A 64 17.96 11.72 7.81
C PHE A 64 18.04 13.14 8.39
N ALA A 65 17.68 13.30 9.66
CA ALA A 65 17.71 14.59 10.33
C ALA A 65 19.13 15.13 10.52
N ALA A 66 20.12 14.27 10.74
CA ALA A 66 21.52 14.68 10.79
C ALA A 66 21.95 15.29 9.45
N PHE A 67 21.64 14.67 8.32
CA PHE A 67 21.93 15.23 7.00
C PHE A 67 21.16 16.53 6.72
N ALA A 68 19.90 16.61 7.13
CA ALA A 68 19.11 17.83 7.02
C ALA A 68 19.70 18.97 7.85
N ALA A 69 20.14 18.70 9.09
CA ALA A 69 20.78 19.67 9.96
C ALA A 69 22.12 20.14 9.41
N LEU A 70 22.93 19.25 8.84
CA LEU A 70 24.19 19.62 8.18
C LEU A 70 23.97 20.52 6.97
N THR A 71 22.94 20.23 6.17
CA THR A 71 22.53 21.09 5.05
C THR A 71 22.08 22.46 5.54
N GLN A 72 21.29 22.51 6.60
CA GLN A 72 20.80 23.76 7.19
C GLN A 72 21.93 24.62 7.79
N LEU A 73 22.98 23.96 8.31
CA LEU A 73 24.18 24.59 8.83
C LEU A 73 25.06 25.18 7.71
N GLY A 74 24.73 24.97 6.43
CA GLY A 74 25.47 25.55 5.31
C GLY A 74 26.87 24.94 5.10
N ILE A 75 27.14 23.78 5.70
CA ILE A 75 28.41 23.06 5.49
C ILE A 75 28.37 22.43 4.10
N ALA A 76 29.00 23.05 3.11
CA ALA A 76 29.11 22.54 1.73
C ALA A 76 27.79 21.86 1.22
N PRO A 77 26.65 22.57 1.25
CA PRO A 77 25.35 21.97 0.89
C PRO A 77 25.35 21.39 -0.53
N GLU A 78 26.16 21.98 -1.41
CA GLU A 78 26.44 21.53 -2.78
C GLU A 78 27.00 20.10 -2.84
N LEU A 79 27.68 19.64 -1.79
CA LEU A 79 28.25 18.30 -1.68
C LEU A 79 27.37 17.39 -0.82
N ILE A 80 26.80 17.91 0.27
CA ILE A 80 25.99 17.13 1.20
C ILE A 80 24.72 16.62 0.53
N ALA A 81 23.98 17.48 -0.16
CA ALA A 81 22.72 17.10 -0.80
C ALA A 81 22.88 15.97 -1.84
N PRO A 82 23.81 16.04 -2.82
CA PRO A 82 23.99 14.94 -3.78
C PRO A 82 24.59 13.70 -3.14
N THR A 83 25.50 13.83 -2.16
CA THR A 83 26.05 12.67 -1.46
C THR A 83 24.97 11.91 -0.69
N PHE A 84 24.10 12.65 0.00
CA PHE A 84 22.96 12.08 0.71
C PHE A 84 22.02 11.37 -0.28
N LEU A 85 21.71 11.99 -1.42
CA LEU A 85 20.88 11.38 -2.44
C LEU A 85 21.48 10.08 -3.00
N ILE A 86 22.78 10.05 -3.29
CA ILE A 86 23.48 8.86 -3.77
C ILE A 86 23.51 7.77 -2.70
N LEU A 87 23.81 8.12 -1.45
CA LEU A 87 23.85 7.18 -0.33
C LEU A 87 22.46 6.57 -0.08
N LEU A 88 21.44 7.42 0.05
CA LEU A 88 20.07 6.99 0.28
C LEU A 88 19.52 6.22 -0.92
N GLY A 89 19.86 6.65 -2.14
CA GLY A 89 19.54 5.95 -3.38
C GLY A 89 20.18 4.56 -3.44
N GLY A 90 21.44 4.42 -3.00
CA GLY A 90 22.12 3.13 -2.90
C GLY A 90 21.47 2.20 -1.88
N VAL A 91 21.13 2.71 -0.69
CA VAL A 91 20.41 1.94 0.35
C VAL A 91 19.02 1.55 -0.13
N ALA A 92 18.28 2.47 -0.76
CA ALA A 92 16.95 2.22 -1.30
C ALA A 92 16.99 1.19 -2.43
N LEU A 93 18.00 1.25 -3.31
CA LEU A 93 18.19 0.26 -4.37
C LEU A 93 18.53 -1.12 -3.79
N ALA A 94 19.44 -1.18 -2.83
CA ALA A 94 19.78 -2.43 -2.13
C ALA A 94 18.55 -3.02 -1.43
N ALA A 95 17.75 -2.19 -0.76
CA ALA A 95 16.51 -2.61 -0.13
C ALA A 95 15.50 -3.10 -1.18
N ALA A 96 15.32 -2.39 -2.30
CA ALA A 96 14.42 -2.78 -3.38
C ALA A 96 14.80 -4.15 -3.96
N ILE A 97 16.09 -4.42 -4.15
CA ILE A 97 16.59 -5.72 -4.61
C ILE A 97 16.36 -6.79 -3.54
N ALA A 98 16.67 -6.50 -2.27
CA ALA A 98 16.48 -7.44 -1.16
C ALA A 98 15.00 -7.81 -0.96
N PHE A 99 14.09 -6.84 -1.05
CA PHE A 99 12.65 -7.09 -0.97
C PHE A 99 12.11 -7.73 -2.25
N GLY A 100 12.60 -7.34 -3.43
CA GLY A 100 12.19 -7.92 -4.71
C GLY A 100 12.54 -9.40 -4.81
N LEU A 101 13.77 -9.78 -4.44
CA LEU A 101 14.19 -11.18 -4.41
C LEU A 101 13.65 -11.93 -3.19
N GLY A 102 13.65 -11.31 -2.01
CA GLY A 102 13.19 -11.93 -0.76
C GLY A 102 11.68 -12.17 -0.68
N GLY A 103 10.88 -11.38 -1.41
CA GLY A 103 9.42 -11.49 -1.44
C GLY A 103 8.86 -12.49 -2.45
N GLN A 104 9.70 -13.07 -3.32
CA GLN A 104 9.26 -13.96 -4.41
C GLN A 104 8.40 -15.13 -3.89
N GLY A 105 8.76 -15.72 -2.75
CA GLY A 105 8.00 -16.84 -2.17
C GLY A 105 6.59 -16.44 -1.71
N VAL A 106 6.45 -15.25 -1.12
CA VAL A 106 5.14 -14.71 -0.70
C VAL A 106 4.29 -14.35 -1.93
N ALA A 107 4.92 -13.78 -2.96
CA ALA A 107 4.25 -13.46 -4.22
C ALA A 107 3.71 -14.72 -4.90
N GLN A 108 4.47 -15.81 -4.89
CA GLN A 108 4.02 -17.09 -5.45
C GLN A 108 2.79 -17.63 -4.72
N GLN A 109 2.82 -17.69 -3.38
CA GLN A 109 1.69 -18.17 -2.58
C GLN A 109 0.43 -17.33 -2.79
N MET A 110 0.56 -16.00 -2.82
CA MET A 110 -0.58 -15.11 -3.02
C MET A 110 -1.25 -15.31 -4.39
N VAL A 111 -0.46 -15.60 -5.42
CA VAL A 111 -0.98 -15.92 -6.74
C VAL A 111 -1.67 -17.29 -6.72
N GLU A 112 -1.03 -18.31 -6.15
CA GLU A 112 -1.56 -19.68 -6.07
C GLU A 112 -2.92 -19.73 -5.34
N ASP A 113 -3.03 -19.08 -4.18
CA ASP A 113 -4.29 -18.92 -3.43
C ASP A 113 -5.36 -18.20 -4.25
N GLY A 114 -4.97 -17.23 -5.08
CA GLY A 114 -5.87 -16.49 -5.97
C GLY A 114 -6.39 -17.35 -7.12
N TYR A 115 -5.54 -18.22 -7.68
CA TYR A 115 -5.90 -19.15 -8.74
C TYR A 115 -6.81 -20.27 -8.23
N GLU A 116 -6.57 -20.82 -7.03
CA GLU A 116 -7.45 -21.82 -6.42
C GLU A 116 -8.86 -21.25 -6.18
N LYS A 117 -8.97 -20.09 -5.53
CA LYS A 117 -10.26 -19.43 -5.29
C LYS A 117 -10.98 -19.05 -6.58
N GLY A 118 -10.23 -18.65 -7.61
CA GLY A 118 -10.78 -18.36 -8.94
C GLY A 118 -11.27 -19.61 -9.69
N GLY A 119 -10.62 -20.75 -9.47
CA GLY A 119 -11.01 -22.05 -10.02
C GLY A 119 -12.31 -22.57 -9.40
N GLU A 120 -12.42 -22.52 -8.07
CA GLU A 120 -13.63 -22.94 -7.33
C GLU A 120 -14.85 -22.08 -7.69
N ALA A 121 -14.66 -20.76 -7.82
CA ALA A 121 -15.73 -19.85 -8.22
C ALA A 121 -16.25 -20.14 -9.65
N LYS A 122 -15.36 -20.50 -10.59
CA LYS A 122 -15.77 -20.90 -11.95
C LYS A 122 -16.54 -22.22 -11.97
N GLN A 123 -16.13 -23.17 -11.14
CA GLN A 123 -16.73 -24.51 -11.11
C GLN A 123 -18.14 -24.50 -10.50
N GLN A 124 -18.35 -23.68 -9.46
CA GLN A 124 -19.67 -23.45 -8.88
C GLN A 124 -20.61 -22.74 -9.87
N VAL A 125 -20.12 -21.77 -10.64
CA VAL A 125 -20.91 -21.08 -11.67
C VAL A 125 -21.30 -22.03 -12.80
N GLN A 126 -20.43 -22.94 -13.23
CA GLN A 126 -20.75 -23.96 -14.26
C GLN A 126 -21.76 -24.99 -13.78
N GLN A 127 -21.61 -25.52 -12.57
CA GLN A 127 -22.57 -26.48 -12.01
C GLN A 127 -23.97 -25.86 -11.81
N GLN A 128 -24.02 -24.59 -11.40
CA GLN A 128 -25.27 -23.84 -11.30
C GLN A 128 -25.90 -23.60 -12.69
N GLN A 129 -25.09 -23.39 -13.73
CA GLN A 129 -25.56 -23.19 -15.10
C GLN A 129 -26.09 -24.48 -15.74
N GLU A 130 -25.49 -25.62 -15.43
CA GLU A 130 -25.94 -26.94 -15.87
C GLU A 130 -27.26 -27.35 -15.18
N GLN A 131 -27.39 -27.09 -13.87
CA GLN A 131 -28.66 -27.29 -13.15
C GLN A 131 -29.78 -26.40 -13.69
N ASN A 132 -29.53 -25.10 -13.88
CA ASN A 132 -30.53 -24.18 -14.42
C ASN A 132 -30.98 -24.53 -15.86
N GLN A 133 -30.10 -25.16 -16.66
CA GLN A 133 -30.45 -25.61 -18.01
C GLN A 133 -31.31 -26.90 -18.01
N GLN A 134 -31.10 -27.80 -17.06
CA GLN A 134 -31.96 -28.98 -16.90
C GLN A 134 -33.37 -28.58 -16.42
N GLU A 135 -33.46 -27.70 -15.43
CA GLU A 135 -34.76 -27.21 -14.91
C GLU A 135 -35.57 -26.44 -15.97
N GLN A 136 -34.93 -25.69 -16.87
CA GLN A 136 -35.63 -24.99 -17.98
C GLN A 136 -36.04 -25.92 -19.12
N GLY A 137 -35.24 -26.95 -19.43
CA GLY A 137 -35.58 -27.94 -20.47
C GLY A 137 -36.77 -28.83 -20.08
N GLU A 138 -36.88 -29.17 -18.79
CA GLU A 138 -38.00 -29.97 -18.28
C GLU A 138 -39.32 -29.18 -18.25
N GLN A 139 -39.28 -27.87 -17.91
CA GLN A 139 -40.48 -27.01 -17.96
C GLN A 139 -41.00 -26.75 -19.38
N GLN A 140 -40.12 -26.67 -20.39
CA GLN A 140 -40.55 -26.44 -21.77
C GLN A 140 -41.10 -27.72 -22.43
N SER A 141 -40.60 -28.90 -22.03
CA SER A 141 -41.09 -30.20 -22.51
C SER A 141 -42.51 -30.51 -21.99
N ASP A 142 -42.78 -30.23 -20.71
CA ASP A 142 -44.09 -30.45 -20.07
C ASP A 142 -45.20 -29.50 -20.62
N SER A 143 -44.81 -28.27 -21.01
CA SER A 143 -45.74 -27.30 -21.60
C SER A 143 -46.15 -27.62 -23.06
N SER A 144 -45.30 -28.36 -23.79
CA SER A 144 -45.57 -28.73 -25.18
C SER A 144 -46.46 -29.97 -25.28
N GLU A 145 -46.34 -30.91 -24.33
CA GLU A 145 -47.18 -32.12 -24.26
C GLU A 145 -48.62 -31.81 -23.80
N SER A 146 -48.83 -30.70 -23.10
CA SER A 146 -50.13 -30.27 -22.58
C SER A 146 -51.09 -29.66 -23.62
N THR A 147 -50.60 -29.30 -24.81
CA THR A 147 -51.39 -28.54 -25.80
C THR A 147 -51.92 -29.40 -26.97
N GLU A 148 -51.44 -30.63 -27.15
CA GLU A 148 -51.80 -31.50 -28.29
C GLU A 148 -52.92 -32.53 -28.01
N GLY A 149 -53.45 -32.60 -26.78
CA GLY A 149 -54.28 -33.73 -26.34
C GLY A 149 -55.70 -33.45 -25.83
N ASN A 150 -56.33 -32.30 -26.10
CA ASN A 150 -57.69 -32.03 -25.60
C ASN A 150 -58.64 -31.53 -26.68
N GLY A 151 -59.00 -32.43 -27.59
CA GLY A 151 -59.99 -32.24 -28.64
C GLY A 151 -61.18 -33.20 -28.54
N GLU A 152 -61.69 -33.56 -27.36
CA GLU A 152 -62.85 -34.48 -27.28
C GLU A 152 -63.95 -34.04 -26.27
N LYS A 153 -64.97 -33.39 -26.86
CA LYS A 153 -66.43 -33.42 -26.63
C LYS A 153 -66.99 -33.61 -25.20
N PRO A 154 -67.88 -32.71 -24.71
CA PRO A 154 -68.59 -32.90 -23.45
C PRO A 154 -69.78 -33.87 -23.62
N GLY A 155 -69.71 -35.04 -22.96
CA GLY A 155 -70.75 -36.06 -23.02
C GLY A 155 -71.05 -36.73 -21.67
N ALA A 156 -72.09 -36.24 -21.00
CA ALA A 156 -73.00 -36.94 -20.09
C ALA A 156 -72.42 -37.90 -19.02
N ARG A 157 -72.24 -37.38 -17.79
CA ARG A 157 -72.23 -38.23 -16.59
C ARG A 157 -73.63 -38.32 -15.98
N ARG A 158 -74.25 -39.50 -16.14
CA ARG A 158 -75.49 -39.88 -15.46
C ARG A 158 -75.26 -39.97 -13.96
N LEU A 159 -76.10 -39.28 -13.19
CA LEU A 159 -76.24 -39.48 -11.76
C LEU A 159 -76.98 -40.80 -11.51
N ARG A 160 -76.30 -41.80 -10.95
CA ARG A 160 -76.90 -43.03 -10.41
C ARG A 160 -76.65 -43.09 -8.91
N ARG A 161 -77.66 -42.62 -8.17
CA ARG A 161 -78.32 -43.21 -6.99
C ARG A 161 -77.54 -44.06 -5.97
N GLU A 162 -77.89 -43.73 -4.72
CA GLU A 162 -78.15 -44.62 -3.57
C GLU A 162 -76.89 -45.14 -2.84
N TYR A 163 -76.78 -45.16 -1.50
CA TYR A 163 -77.75 -45.14 -0.40
C TYR A 163 -77.26 -44.29 0.78
#